data_AF-A0A1V3WP93-F1
#
_entry.id   AF-A0A1V3WP93-F1
#
_cell.length_a   1.000
_cell.length_b   1.000
_cell.length_c   1.000
_cell.angle_alpha   90.00
_cell.angle_beta   90.00
_cell.angle_gamma   90.00
#
_symmetry.space_group_name_H-M   'P 1'
#
loop_
_entity.id
_entity.type
_entity.pdbx_description
1 polymer ?
#
loop_
_entity_poly.entity_id
_entity_poly.type
_entity_poly.pdbx_seq_one_letter_code
_entity_poly.pdbx_strand_id
1 'polypeptide(L)' 'MLPWSLHFTTNLAAVMGNLVAQGDSDSIGCRITVDGVVKAEKVSHEVNAYTYCLVKSA' A
#
# COMPACT_ATOMS: atom_id res chain seq x y z
N MET A 1 -5.33 9.14 -10.57
CA MET A 1 -6.08 9.89 -9.54
C MET A 1 -5.91 9.19 -8.20
N LEU A 2 -5.26 9.85 -7.23
CA LEU A 2 -5.23 9.51 -5.80
C LEU A 2 -6.23 10.43 -5.09
N PRO A 3 -6.77 10.07 -3.91
CA PRO A 3 -6.60 8.79 -3.22
C PRO A 3 -7.60 7.74 -3.72
N TRP A 4 -7.13 6.51 -3.98
CA TRP A 4 -7.98 5.36 -4.30
C TRP A 4 -7.75 4.25 -3.27
N SER A 5 -8.77 3.45 -3.00
CA SER A 5 -8.71 2.32 -2.07
C SER A 5 -9.20 1.06 -2.75
N LEU A 6 -8.46 -0.05 -2.59
CA LEU A 6 -8.88 -1.38 -3.03
C LEU A 6 -9.01 -2.29 -1.81
N HIS A 7 -10.11 -3.04 -1.76
CA HIS A 7 -10.35 -4.05 -0.74
C HIS A 7 -10.44 -5.42 -1.43
N PHE A 8 -9.62 -6.36 -0.97
CA PHE A 8 -9.58 -7.73 -1.49
C PHE A 8 -9.85 -8.70 -0.35
N THR A 9 -10.82 -9.59 -0.53
CA THR A 9 -11.08 -10.70 0.39
C THR A 9 -10.46 -11.96 -0.19
N THR A 10 -9.64 -12.66 0.58
CA THR A 10 -8.98 -13.90 0.16
C THR A 10 -9.04 -14.94 1.27
N ASN A 11 -9.26 -16.20 0.90
CA ASN A 11 -9.28 -17.35 1.81
C ASN A 11 -7.93 -18.12 1.81
N LEU A 12 -6.95 -17.62 1.06
CA LEU A 12 -5.62 -18.22 0.99
C LEU A 12 -4.84 -17.87 2.26
N ALA A 13 -4.22 -18.88 2.89
CA ALA A 13 -3.36 -18.69 4.05
C ALA A 13 -2.17 -17.76 3.76
N ALA A 14 -1.67 -17.78 2.51
CA ALA A 14 -0.59 -16.92 2.05
C ALA A 14 -1.09 -15.86 1.07
N VAL A 15 -0.77 -14.60 1.34
CA VAL A 15 -1.14 -13.44 0.51
C VAL A 15 0.09 -12.60 0.25
N MET A 16 0.38 -12.34 -1.02
CA MET A 16 1.40 -11.39 -1.43
C MET A 16 0.73 -10.22 -2.15
N GLY A 17 1.07 -9.01 -1.72
CA GLY A 17 0.57 -7.78 -2.32
C GLY A 17 1.69 -6.78 -2.51
N ASN A 18 1.77 -6.19 -3.69
CA ASN A 18 2.68 -5.08 -3.98
C ASN A 18 1.83 -3.88 -4.43
N LEU A 19 1.84 -2.83 -3.63
CA LEU A 19 1.21 -1.55 -3.97
C LEU A 19 2.29 -0.54 -4.30
N VAL A 20 2.19 0.07 -5.47
CA VAL A 20 3.09 1.14 -5.90
C VAL A 20 2.24 2.38 -6.13
N ALA A 21 2.69 3.50 -5.61
CA ALA A 21 2.05 4.78 -5.82
C ALA A 21 3.12 5.81 -6.21
N GLN A 22 2.90 6.47 -7.35
CA GLN A 22 3.73 7.53 -7.88
C GLN A 22 2.82 8.70 -8.25
N GLY A 23 3.21 9.91 -7.86
CA GLY A 23 2.50 11.12 -8.28
C GLY A 23 3.29 12.37 -7.94
N ASP A 24 2.90 13.49 -8.56
CA ASP A 24 3.56 14.78 -8.42
C ASP A 24 3.16 15.52 -7.14
N SER A 25 2.56 14.82 -6.17
CA SER A 25 2.15 15.39 -4.89
C SER A 25 3.32 15.43 -3.92
N ASP A 26 3.35 16.44 -3.04
CA ASP A 26 4.36 16.62 -2.01
C ASP A 26 4.38 15.49 -0.96
N SER A 27 3.32 14.67 -0.92
CA SER A 27 3.26 13.48 -0.07
C SER A 27 2.42 12.38 -0.71
N ILE A 28 2.94 11.16 -0.72
CA ILE A 28 2.20 9.97 -1.17
C ILE A 28 2.39 8.82 -0.18
N GLY A 29 1.29 8.17 0.15
CA GLY A 29 1.26 7.05 1.09
C GLY A 29 0.72 5.78 0.45
N CYS A 30 1.20 4.64 0.92
CA CYS A 30 0.57 3.35 0.73
C CYS A 30 0.32 2.72 2.11
N ARG A 31 -0.81 2.02 2.23
CA ARG A 31 -1.15 1.24 3.43
C ARG A 31 -1.84 -0.06 3.03
N ILE A 32 -1.39 -1.16 3.61
CA ILE A 32 -1.95 -2.50 3.44
C ILE A 32 -2.35 -3.04 4.80
N THR A 33 -3.62 -3.39 4.92
CA THR A 33 -4.21 -4.04 6.09
C THR A 33 -4.62 -5.47 5.74
N VAL A 34 -4.23 -6.44 6.58
CA VAL A 34 -4.67 -7.84 6.49
C VAL A 34 -5.35 -8.19 7.80
N ASP A 35 -6.58 -8.69 7.74
CA ASP A 35 -7.42 -8.98 8.92
C ASP A 35 -7.55 -7.80 9.88
N GLY A 36 -7.61 -6.58 9.34
CA GLY A 36 -7.66 -5.33 10.11
C GLY A 36 -6.31 -4.90 10.73
N VAL A 37 -5.25 -5.70 10.59
CA VAL A 37 -3.90 -5.38 11.08
C VAL A 37 -3.10 -4.71 9.97
N VAL A 38 -2.52 -3.54 10.26
CA VAL A 38 -1.58 -2.87 9.35
C VAL A 38 -0.33 -3.73 9.21
N LYS A 39 -0.12 -4.29 8.01
CA LYS A 39 1.08 -5.10 7.71
C LYS A 39 2.16 -4.29 7.01
N ALA A 40 1.76 -3.28 6.23
CA ALA A 40 2.69 -2.37 5.58
C ALA A 40 2.07 -0.98 5.51
N GLU A 41 2.83 0.03 5.91
CA GLU A 41 2.49 1.43 5.72
C GLU A 41 3.77 2.17 5.37
N LYS A 42 3.71 2.98 4.33
CA LYS A 42 4.87 3.76 3.90
C LYS A 42 4.39 5.07 3.29
N VAL A 43 4.95 6.17 3.78
CA VAL A 43 4.66 7.51 3.30
C VAL A 43 5.97 8.13 2.83
N SER A 44 5.98 8.63 1.61
CA SER A 44 7.07 9.45 1.07
C SER A 44 6.62 10.90 1.01
N HIS A 45 7.53 11.82 1.35
CA HIS A 45 7.31 13.27 1.41
C HIS A 45 8.31 13.97 0.47
N GLU A 46 8.22 13.67 -0.82
CA GLU A 46 9.14 14.16 -1.84
C GLU A 46 8.38 14.86 -2.97
N VAL A 47 9.01 15.86 -3.61
CA VAL A 47 8.47 16.47 -4.82
C VAL A 47 8.73 15.48 -5.95
N ASN A 48 7.67 14.83 -6.47
CA ASN A 48 7.66 13.52 -7.18
C ASN A 48 7.66 12.30 -6.24
N ALA A 49 6.76 12.30 -5.26
CA ALA A 49 6.69 11.24 -4.29
C ALA A 49 6.44 9.87 -4.97
N TYR A 50 7.38 8.96 -4.74
CA TYR A 50 7.29 7.54 -5.08
C TYR A 50 7.28 6.72 -3.79
N THR A 51 6.29 5.85 -3.64
CA THR A 51 6.24 4.90 -2.51
C THR A 51 5.80 3.53 -2.98
N TYR A 52 6.23 2.52 -2.22
CA TYR A 52 5.81 1.15 -2.42
C TYR A 52 5.60 0.45 -1.07
N CYS A 53 4.57 -0.40 -1.02
CA CYS A 53 4.26 -1.25 0.12
C CYS A 53 4.20 -2.69 -0.35
N LEU A 54 4.96 -3.55 0.31
CA LEU A 54 4.93 -4.99 0.08
C LEU A 54 4.34 -5.67 1.32
N VAL A 55 3.34 -6.52 1.14
CA VAL A 55 2.91 -7.47 2.17
C VAL A 55 3.26 -8.88 1.73
N LYS A 56 3.80 -9.65 2.67
CA LYS A 56 3.99 -11.09 2.55
C LYS A 56 3.37 -11.71 3.81
N SER A 57 2.10 -12.10 3.71
CA SER A 57 1.41 -12.84 4.76
C SER A 57 1.63 -14.33 4.49
N ALA A 58 2.15 -15.06 5.47
CA ALA A 58 2.44 -16.49 5.43
C ALA A 58 1.57 -17.21 6.46
#